data_AF-A0A944Q9J3-F1
#
_entry.id   AF-A0A944Q9J3-F1
#
_cell.length_a   1.000
_cell.length_b   1.000
_cell.length_c   1.000
_cell.angle_alpha   90.00
_cell.angle_beta   90.00
_cell.angle_gamma   90.00
#
_symmetry.space_group_name_H-M   'P 1'
#
loop_
_entity.id
_entity.type
_entity.pdbx_description
1 polymer ?
#
loop_
_entity_poly.entity_id
_entity_poly.type
_entity_poly.pdbx_seq_one_letter_code
_entity_poly.pdbx_strand_id
1 'polypeptide(L)'
;MSLAVLFGISVPAEAAGRAGITLSASSGPAGASVTVTGSGFAKQAAGTVTAGSSAVPFATDAAGSFTADITIPSTSSATVTVTAMVGKRSASADYAVTYSPASLRAGQDAAATSASPMTMAAKTGTTTTTTLPPKSTDTLRFGVSTPGGPLASSELDAVATMVNESPSIVMSYKDFSQAAPIADLNAVDARGAMSLITWEPWLWSGNGANQPAYALDRITAGDFDTYIRQWGTALASWGKPVMLRFAHEMNGNWYPWAEAANGNGAGDYVAAWRHVHDVVASTGATNVQWVWAPNVPYWGSTPLTGLYPGAGYVDVVALDGYNWGTSQSWSSWTSPSALFGEGLAALRSLAPGKQIIISETASAEAGGSKATWNTDLVSYLAAQSDVTGFVWFHHNKEVDWRINSSTSSTKALKAALSARNS
;
A
#
# COMPACT_ATOMS: atom_id res chain seq x y z
N MET A 1 -64.12 -25.30 11.66
CA MET A 1 -63.25 -25.92 12.69
C MET A 1 -62.19 -26.73 11.97
N SER A 2 -60.91 -26.37 12.21
CA SER A 2 -59.63 -27.03 11.85
C SER A 2 -59.48 -27.55 10.41
N LEU A 3 -58.84 -26.86 9.46
CA LEU A 3 -57.49 -26.28 9.36
C LEU A 3 -56.34 -27.32 9.30
N ALA A 4 -55.87 -27.57 8.07
CA ALA A 4 -54.47 -27.72 7.62
C ALA A 4 -54.31 -28.84 6.57
N VAL A 5 -54.44 -28.49 5.29
CA VAL A 5 -53.81 -29.24 4.19
C VAL A 5 -53.04 -28.22 3.36
N LEU A 6 -51.75 -28.08 3.67
CA LEU A 6 -50.82 -27.32 2.86
C LEU A 6 -50.45 -28.19 1.66
N PHE A 7 -50.88 -27.79 0.47
CA PHE A 7 -50.37 -28.35 -0.78
C PHE A 7 -48.88 -28.06 -0.85
N GLY A 8 -48.07 -29.09 -0.59
CA GLY A 8 -46.65 -29.10 -0.91
C GLY A 8 -46.51 -29.02 -2.42
N ILE A 9 -46.20 -27.83 -2.92
CA ILE A 9 -45.63 -27.67 -4.25
C ILE A 9 -44.31 -28.42 -4.20
N SER A 10 -44.25 -29.55 -4.91
CA SER A 10 -43.03 -30.29 -5.16
C SER A 10 -42.04 -29.36 -5.84
N VAL A 11 -41.11 -28.81 -5.06
CA VAL A 11 -39.88 -28.23 -5.59
C VAL A 11 -39.06 -29.43 -6.07
N PRO A 12 -38.66 -29.48 -7.36
CA PRO A 12 -37.85 -30.58 -7.87
C PRO A 12 -36.60 -30.73 -7.02
N ALA A 13 -36.18 -31.98 -6.79
CA ALA A 13 -34.93 -32.31 -6.11
C ALA A 13 -33.80 -31.48 -6.72
N GLU A 14 -33.32 -30.48 -5.97
CA GLU A 14 -32.24 -29.62 -6.39
C GLU A 14 -31.02 -30.51 -6.64
N ALA A 15 -30.58 -30.53 -7.90
CA ALA A 15 -29.43 -31.29 -8.33
C ALA A 15 -28.28 -31.01 -7.36
N ALA A 16 -27.76 -32.06 -6.71
CA ALA A 16 -26.57 -31.94 -5.88
C ALA A 16 -25.47 -31.30 -6.74
N GLY A 17 -25.20 -30.00 -6.49
CA GLY A 17 -24.26 -29.21 -7.27
C GLY A 17 -22.93 -29.93 -7.38
N ARG A 18 -22.27 -29.82 -8.53
CA ARG A 18 -20.89 -30.31 -8.69
C ARG A 18 -20.04 -29.66 -7.59
N ALA A 19 -19.20 -30.46 -6.95
CA ALA A 19 -18.27 -29.93 -5.96
C ALA A 19 -17.42 -28.83 -6.60
N GLY A 20 -17.28 -27.70 -5.91
CA GLY A 20 -16.56 -26.54 -6.39
C GLY A 20 -15.83 -25.84 -5.25
N ILE A 21 -14.73 -25.16 -5.59
CA ILE A 21 -14.03 -24.26 -4.68
C ILE A 21 -13.80 -22.91 -5.35
N THR A 22 -13.77 -21.85 -4.54
CA THR A 22 -13.28 -20.53 -4.90
C THR A 22 -12.14 -20.14 -3.96
N LEU A 23 -11.19 -19.38 -4.50
CA LEU A 23 -10.07 -18.84 -3.75
C LEU A 23 -10.34 -17.37 -3.48
N SER A 24 -9.98 -16.87 -2.29
CA SER A 24 -10.03 -15.43 -1.98
C SER A 24 -9.16 -14.59 -2.92
N ALA A 25 -8.11 -15.20 -3.48
CA ALA A 25 -7.29 -14.66 -4.56
C ALA A 25 -6.88 -15.77 -5.53
N SER A 26 -6.90 -15.50 -6.84
CA SER A 26 -6.47 -16.44 -7.89
C SER A 26 -4.98 -16.29 -8.28
N SER A 27 -4.26 -15.34 -7.68
CA SER A 27 -2.82 -15.14 -7.90
C SER A 27 -2.13 -14.45 -6.73
N GLY A 28 -0.81 -14.60 -6.62
CA GLY A 28 0.05 -13.95 -5.62
C GLY A 28 1.32 -14.76 -5.31
N PRO A 29 2.15 -14.35 -4.33
CA PRO A 29 3.45 -14.99 -4.09
C PRO A 29 3.31 -16.34 -3.36
N ALA A 30 4.32 -17.19 -3.49
CA ALA A 30 4.54 -18.28 -2.54
C ALA A 30 4.71 -17.72 -1.13
N GLY A 31 4.09 -18.36 -0.15
CA GLY A 31 3.95 -17.90 1.23
C GLY A 31 2.61 -17.19 1.52
N ALA A 32 1.83 -16.85 0.48
CA ALA A 32 0.51 -16.24 0.68
C ALA A 32 -0.46 -17.22 1.36
N SER A 33 -1.22 -16.72 2.34
CA SER A 33 -2.38 -17.43 2.89
C SER A 33 -3.60 -17.16 2.01
N VAL A 34 -4.24 -18.21 1.51
CA VAL A 34 -5.40 -18.15 0.62
C VAL A 34 -6.58 -18.83 1.29
N THR A 35 -7.68 -18.11 1.45
CA THR A 35 -8.94 -18.66 1.96
C THR A 35 -9.63 -19.44 0.85
N VAL A 36 -9.88 -20.72 1.09
CA VAL A 36 -10.59 -21.63 0.19
C VAL A 36 -12.00 -21.80 0.71
N THR A 37 -12.98 -21.40 -0.11
CA THR A 37 -14.40 -21.63 0.17
C THR A 37 -14.92 -22.70 -0.76
N GLY A 38 -15.49 -23.77 -0.21
CA GLY A 38 -16.00 -24.88 -1.01
C GLY A 38 -17.44 -25.24 -0.70
N SER A 39 -18.13 -25.80 -1.70
CA SER A 39 -19.52 -26.26 -1.61
C SER A 39 -19.74 -27.51 -2.48
N GLY A 40 -20.86 -28.23 -2.25
CA GLY A 40 -21.19 -29.45 -2.99
C GLY A 40 -20.47 -30.72 -2.50
N PHE A 41 -19.87 -30.70 -1.31
CA PHE A 41 -19.22 -31.85 -0.67
C PHE A 41 -20.18 -32.63 0.23
N ALA A 42 -19.76 -33.81 0.70
CA ALA A 42 -20.55 -34.59 1.66
C ALA A 42 -20.76 -33.76 2.95
N LYS A 43 -21.95 -33.80 3.53
CA LYS A 43 -22.33 -33.03 4.73
C LYS A 43 -21.68 -33.61 5.98
N GLN A 44 -21.25 -32.75 6.91
CA GLN A 44 -20.65 -33.15 8.20
C GLN A 44 -19.51 -34.18 8.05
N ALA A 45 -18.65 -33.97 7.06
CA ALA A 45 -17.59 -34.89 6.69
C ALA A 45 -16.22 -34.20 6.80
N ALA A 46 -15.21 -34.95 7.22
CA ALA A 46 -13.83 -34.48 7.24
C ALA A 46 -13.24 -34.43 5.83
N GLY A 47 -12.42 -33.42 5.57
CA GLY A 47 -11.73 -33.21 4.32
C GLY A 47 -10.34 -32.59 4.49
N THR A 48 -9.66 -32.37 3.37
CA THR A 48 -8.34 -31.72 3.35
C THR A 48 -8.24 -30.81 2.14
N VAL A 49 -7.75 -29.58 2.35
CA VAL A 49 -7.28 -28.70 1.29
C VAL A 49 -5.79 -28.91 1.13
N THR A 50 -5.32 -29.00 -0.12
CA THR A 50 -3.91 -29.17 -0.47
C THR A 50 -3.48 -28.14 -1.51
N ALA A 51 -2.23 -27.67 -1.41
CA ALA A 51 -1.59 -26.78 -2.38
C ALA A 51 -0.10 -27.12 -2.40
N GLY A 52 0.38 -27.84 -3.42
CA GLY A 52 1.75 -28.35 -3.44
C GLY A 52 2.08 -29.21 -2.21
N SER A 53 3.08 -28.80 -1.43
CA SER A 53 3.47 -29.47 -0.16
C SER A 53 2.63 -29.05 1.07
N SER A 54 1.76 -28.05 0.95
CA SER A 54 0.89 -27.59 2.05
C SER A 54 -0.40 -28.41 2.09
N ALA A 55 -0.86 -28.74 3.31
CA ALA A 55 -2.13 -29.42 3.53
C ALA A 55 -2.78 -28.94 4.83
N VAL A 56 -4.09 -28.65 4.78
CA VAL A 56 -4.88 -28.17 5.92
C VAL A 56 -6.18 -28.99 6.04
N PRO A 57 -6.47 -29.60 7.20
CA PRO A 57 -7.71 -30.33 7.41
C PRO A 57 -8.90 -29.37 7.57
N PHE A 58 -10.09 -29.81 7.16
CA PHE A 58 -11.35 -29.11 7.40
C PHE A 58 -12.50 -30.09 7.67
N ALA A 59 -13.64 -29.58 8.13
CA ALA A 59 -14.89 -30.33 8.17
C ALA A 59 -15.99 -29.53 7.46
N THR A 60 -16.85 -30.22 6.71
CA THR A 60 -18.00 -29.58 6.05
C THR A 60 -19.15 -29.39 7.03
N ASP A 61 -19.97 -28.37 6.79
CA ASP A 61 -21.19 -28.11 7.55
C ASP A 61 -22.37 -29.02 7.13
N ALA A 62 -23.56 -28.76 7.68
CA ALA A 62 -24.79 -29.47 7.34
C ALA A 62 -25.30 -29.21 5.90
N ALA A 63 -24.75 -28.21 5.20
CA ALA A 63 -25.00 -27.94 3.80
C ALA A 63 -23.94 -28.58 2.88
N GLY A 64 -22.85 -29.12 3.41
CA GLY A 64 -21.74 -29.66 2.62
C GLY A 64 -20.77 -28.58 2.14
N SER A 65 -20.70 -27.45 2.86
CA SER A 65 -19.82 -26.33 2.58
C SER A 65 -18.71 -26.22 3.62
N PHE A 66 -17.60 -25.54 3.29
CA PHE A 66 -16.50 -25.28 4.22
C PHE A 66 -15.75 -24.00 3.86
N THR A 67 -14.96 -23.50 4.82
CA THR A 67 -13.91 -22.51 4.61
C THR A 67 -12.62 -22.97 5.30
N ALA A 68 -11.47 -22.85 4.63
CA ALA A 68 -10.18 -23.17 5.20
C ALA A 68 -9.09 -22.27 4.60
N ASP A 69 -8.14 -21.81 5.42
CA ASP A 69 -6.99 -21.05 4.96
C ASP A 69 -5.83 -21.99 4.64
N ILE A 70 -5.19 -21.82 3.48
CA ILE A 70 -4.01 -22.58 3.08
C ILE A 70 -2.87 -21.66 2.64
N THR A 71 -1.66 -21.90 3.16
CA THR A 71 -0.46 -21.22 2.71
C THR A 71 0.06 -21.83 1.41
N ILE A 72 0.22 -21.03 0.36
CA ILE A 72 0.84 -21.46 -0.90
C ILE A 72 2.33 -21.73 -0.63
N PRO A 73 2.86 -22.94 -0.89
CA PRO A 73 4.25 -23.25 -0.58
C PRO A 73 5.22 -22.60 -1.56
N SER A 74 6.50 -22.55 -1.19
CA SER A 74 7.57 -22.25 -2.14
C SER A 74 7.58 -23.26 -3.29
N THR A 75 7.68 -22.78 -4.54
CA THR A 75 7.57 -23.59 -5.75
C THR A 75 8.33 -22.95 -6.91
N SER A 76 8.85 -23.76 -7.83
CA SER A 76 9.41 -23.26 -9.09
C SER A 76 8.35 -23.11 -10.18
N SER A 77 7.13 -23.60 -9.96
CA SER A 77 6.03 -23.56 -10.93
C SER A 77 5.32 -22.20 -10.91
N ALA A 78 4.97 -21.69 -12.09
CA ALA A 78 4.18 -20.47 -12.24
C ALA A 78 2.72 -20.60 -11.75
N THR A 79 2.27 -21.82 -11.46
CA THR A 79 0.93 -22.11 -10.96
C THR A 79 1.00 -23.21 -9.89
N VAL A 80 0.19 -23.07 -8.83
CA VAL A 80 -0.09 -24.11 -7.83
C VAL A 80 -1.57 -24.43 -7.90
N THR A 81 -1.91 -25.71 -8.14
CA THR A 81 -3.29 -26.16 -8.08
C THR A 81 -3.70 -26.41 -6.63
N VAL A 82 -4.68 -25.65 -6.15
CA VAL A 82 -5.30 -25.83 -4.83
C VAL A 82 -6.43 -26.84 -4.98
N THR A 83 -6.44 -27.90 -4.17
CA THR A 83 -7.43 -29.00 -4.26
C THR A 83 -8.05 -29.29 -2.91
N ALA A 84 -9.37 -29.27 -2.84
CA ALA A 84 -10.14 -29.75 -1.69
C ALA A 84 -10.66 -31.16 -1.95
N MET A 85 -10.54 -32.05 -0.96
CA MET A 85 -10.98 -33.44 -1.05
C MET A 85 -11.80 -33.85 0.18
N VAL A 86 -12.94 -34.50 -0.06
CA VAL A 86 -13.79 -35.14 0.96
C VAL A 86 -14.16 -36.54 0.46
N GLY A 87 -13.56 -37.57 1.06
CA GLY A 87 -13.70 -38.95 0.58
C GLY A 87 -13.21 -39.10 -0.87
N LYS A 88 -14.10 -39.52 -1.79
CA LYS A 88 -13.79 -39.67 -3.24
C LYS A 88 -14.13 -38.42 -4.07
N ARG A 89 -14.68 -37.36 -3.46
CA ARG A 89 -15.04 -36.12 -4.15
C ARG A 89 -13.93 -35.09 -4.01
N SER A 90 -13.58 -34.44 -5.11
CA SER A 90 -12.58 -33.38 -5.16
C SER A 90 -13.03 -32.21 -6.04
N ALA A 91 -12.52 -31.03 -5.74
CA ALA A 91 -12.60 -29.85 -6.59
C ALA A 91 -11.31 -29.05 -6.48
N SER A 92 -10.91 -28.39 -7.56
CA SER A 92 -9.64 -27.69 -7.67
C SER A 92 -9.79 -26.32 -8.31
N ALA A 93 -8.89 -25.42 -7.95
CA ALA A 93 -8.73 -24.10 -8.56
C ALA A 93 -7.24 -23.79 -8.65
N ASP A 94 -6.84 -23.14 -9.74
CA ASP A 94 -5.45 -22.76 -9.95
C ASP A 94 -5.14 -21.42 -9.29
N TYR A 95 -3.97 -21.37 -8.66
CA TYR A 95 -3.39 -20.16 -8.09
C TYR A 95 -2.12 -19.80 -8.88
N ALA A 96 -2.12 -18.66 -9.56
CA ALA A 96 -0.95 -18.20 -10.29
C ALA A 96 0.10 -17.62 -9.33
N VAL A 97 1.30 -18.19 -9.34
CA VAL A 97 2.40 -17.79 -8.46
C VAL A 97 3.17 -16.64 -9.09
N THR A 98 3.10 -15.47 -8.47
CA THR A 98 3.75 -14.24 -8.98
C THR A 98 5.20 -14.12 -8.54
N TYR A 99 5.60 -14.80 -7.45
CA TYR A 99 6.97 -14.82 -6.94
C TYR A 99 7.20 -16.06 -6.07
N SER A 100 8.38 -16.70 -6.13
CA SER A 100 8.77 -17.75 -5.20
C SER A 100 10.30 -17.88 -5.05
N PRO A 101 10.84 -18.14 -3.84
CA PRO A 101 12.28 -18.35 -3.65
C PRO A 101 12.86 -19.50 -4.49
N ALA A 102 12.05 -20.52 -4.82
CA ALA A 102 12.50 -21.68 -5.60
C ALA A 102 12.60 -21.40 -7.12
N SER A 103 11.87 -20.41 -7.67
CA SER A 103 11.95 -20.06 -9.09
C SER A 103 13.20 -19.25 -9.47
N LEU A 104 13.92 -18.69 -8.48
CA LEU A 104 15.22 -18.03 -8.69
C LEU A 104 16.32 -19.00 -9.14
N ARG A 105 16.23 -20.30 -8.82
CA ARG A 105 17.22 -21.29 -9.28
C ARG A 105 17.02 -21.71 -10.74
N ALA A 106 15.79 -21.65 -11.26
CA ALA A 106 15.49 -22.05 -12.64
C ALA A 106 15.63 -20.87 -13.63
N GLY A 107 15.37 -19.64 -13.19
CA GLY A 107 15.46 -18.44 -14.03
C GLY A 107 16.89 -17.97 -14.35
N GLN A 108 17.90 -18.46 -13.62
CA GLN A 108 19.31 -18.12 -13.87
C GLN A 108 19.90 -18.83 -15.09
N ASP A 109 19.35 -19.97 -15.51
CA ASP A 109 19.88 -20.76 -16.65
C ASP A 109 19.19 -20.45 -18.00
N ALA A 110 18.06 -19.74 -18.01
CA ALA A 110 17.26 -19.50 -19.22
C ALA A 110 17.36 -18.08 -19.80
N ALA A 111 17.98 -17.12 -19.09
CA ALA A 111 18.01 -15.71 -19.47
C ALA A 111 19.11 -15.34 -20.48
N ALA A 112 19.61 -16.30 -21.26
CA ALA A 112 20.60 -16.09 -22.30
C ALA A 112 20.17 -16.68 -23.65
N THR A 113 18.99 -16.31 -24.19
CA THR A 113 18.78 -16.28 -25.66
C THR A 113 17.45 -15.64 -26.06
N SER A 114 17.55 -14.77 -27.07
CA SER A 114 16.52 -14.35 -28.04
C SER A 114 15.50 -13.25 -27.65
N ALA A 115 15.74 -12.07 -28.22
CA ALA A 115 14.74 -11.07 -28.52
C ALA A 115 14.46 -11.07 -30.03
N SER A 116 13.19 -10.94 -30.43
CA SER A 116 12.78 -10.40 -31.74
C SER A 116 11.34 -9.89 -31.66
N PRO A 117 11.00 -8.72 -32.26
CA PRO A 117 9.69 -8.10 -32.13
C PRO A 117 8.75 -8.52 -33.27
N MET A 118 7.46 -8.73 -32.96
CA MET A 118 6.38 -8.81 -33.94
C MET A 118 5.62 -7.49 -34.00
N THR A 119 5.57 -6.90 -35.19
CA THR A 119 4.81 -5.69 -35.52
C THR A 119 3.35 -6.07 -35.80
N MET A 120 2.39 -5.44 -35.13
CA MET A 120 0.97 -5.49 -35.50
C MET A 120 0.49 -4.08 -35.82
N ALA A 121 -0.02 -3.89 -37.04
CA ALA A 121 -0.54 -2.62 -37.52
C ALA A 121 -1.81 -2.22 -36.76
N ALA A 122 -1.81 -1.03 -36.16
CA ALA A 122 -2.94 -0.47 -35.43
C ALA A 122 -3.93 0.21 -36.39
N LYS A 123 -5.22 -0.11 -36.20
CA LYS A 123 -6.36 0.54 -36.85
C LYS A 123 -6.47 1.98 -36.34
N THR A 124 -6.48 2.95 -37.25
CA THR A 124 -6.68 4.38 -36.96
C THR A 124 -8.10 4.65 -36.47
N GLY A 125 -8.27 4.72 -35.16
CA GLY A 125 -9.40 5.37 -34.51
C GLY A 125 -9.00 6.80 -34.13
N THR A 126 -9.79 7.78 -34.54
CA THR A 126 -9.63 9.19 -34.18
C THR A 126 -9.68 9.32 -32.66
N THR A 127 -8.50 9.42 -32.04
CA THR A 127 -8.36 9.57 -30.59
C THR A 127 -8.46 11.06 -30.29
N THR A 128 -9.60 11.51 -29.80
CA THR A 128 -9.70 12.81 -29.13
C THR A 128 -8.78 12.72 -27.91
N THR A 129 -7.57 13.25 -28.01
CA THR A 129 -6.61 13.28 -26.90
C THR A 129 -7.12 14.33 -25.93
N THR A 130 -7.85 13.92 -24.89
CA THR A 130 -8.13 14.81 -23.76
C THR A 130 -6.78 15.13 -23.12
N THR A 131 -6.27 16.34 -23.37
CA THR A 131 -5.03 16.81 -22.75
C THR A 131 -5.21 16.81 -21.24
N LEU A 132 -4.35 16.09 -20.51
CA LEU A 132 -4.36 16.11 -19.05
C LEU A 132 -4.07 17.53 -18.54
N PRO A 133 -4.66 17.95 -17.41
CA PRO A 133 -4.32 19.21 -16.77
C PRO A 133 -2.81 19.33 -16.53
N PRO A 134 -2.22 20.53 -16.58
CA PRO A 134 -0.81 20.71 -16.31
C PRO A 134 -0.49 20.37 -14.84
N LYS A 135 0.79 20.12 -14.55
CA LYS A 135 1.31 20.17 -13.18
C LYS A 135 1.54 21.63 -12.80
N SER A 136 1.31 21.99 -11.53
CA SER A 136 1.71 23.31 -11.05
C SER A 136 3.23 23.44 -10.94
N THR A 137 3.73 24.68 -11.12
CA THR A 137 5.11 25.10 -10.83
C THR A 137 5.25 25.74 -9.45
N ASP A 138 4.15 25.80 -8.69
CA ASP A 138 4.10 26.35 -7.34
C ASP A 138 5.02 25.61 -6.37
N THR A 139 5.53 26.33 -5.37
CA THR A 139 6.33 25.74 -4.30
C THR A 139 5.58 24.61 -3.59
N LEU A 140 4.30 24.80 -3.28
CA LEU A 140 3.45 23.75 -2.71
C LEU A 140 2.94 22.82 -3.81
N ARG A 141 3.63 21.70 -4.00
CA ARG A 141 3.26 20.66 -4.98
C ARG A 141 2.07 19.82 -4.49
N PHE A 142 1.15 19.51 -5.39
CA PHE A 142 0.08 18.54 -5.13
C PHE A 142 0.54 17.13 -5.49
N GLY A 143 0.29 16.17 -4.59
CA GLY A 143 0.49 14.75 -4.80
C GLY A 143 -0.73 13.92 -4.44
N VAL A 144 -0.73 12.65 -4.84
CA VAL A 144 -1.82 11.73 -4.53
C VAL A 144 -1.34 10.29 -4.32
N SER A 145 -2.05 9.56 -3.47
CA SER A 145 -2.09 8.10 -3.49
C SER A 145 -3.50 7.64 -3.86
N THR A 146 -3.62 6.66 -4.75
CA THR A 146 -4.90 6.03 -5.14
C THR A 146 -4.85 4.52 -4.90
N PRO A 147 -5.99 3.82 -4.82
CA PRO A 147 -6.03 2.38 -4.52
C PRO A 147 -5.25 1.52 -5.52
N GLY A 148 -5.37 1.81 -6.82
CA GLY A 148 -4.67 1.08 -7.87
C GLY A 148 -3.20 1.50 -8.04
N GLY A 149 -2.75 2.53 -7.33
CA GLY A 149 -1.36 2.95 -7.28
C GLY A 149 -0.80 3.46 -8.62
N PRO A 150 0.55 3.43 -8.77
CA PRO A 150 1.26 4.03 -9.90
C PRO A 150 0.84 3.59 -11.30
N LEU A 151 0.36 2.35 -11.45
CA LEU A 151 -0.04 1.78 -12.73
C LEU A 151 -1.51 2.09 -13.09
N ALA A 152 -2.31 2.57 -12.14
CA ALA A 152 -3.71 2.91 -12.34
C ALA A 152 -3.88 4.28 -12.99
N SER A 153 -3.47 4.36 -14.26
CA SER A 153 -3.50 5.61 -15.04
C SER A 153 -4.86 6.31 -15.04
N SER A 154 -5.95 5.55 -15.15
CA SER A 154 -7.31 6.10 -15.13
C SER A 154 -7.69 6.75 -13.79
N GLU A 155 -7.22 6.21 -12.66
CA GLU A 155 -7.47 6.81 -11.33
C GLU A 155 -6.71 8.12 -11.17
N LEU A 156 -5.44 8.14 -11.59
CA LEU A 156 -4.60 9.32 -11.56
C LEU A 156 -5.13 10.43 -12.49
N ASP A 157 -5.62 10.06 -13.68
CA ASP A 157 -6.24 10.98 -14.64
C ASP A 157 -7.57 11.53 -14.13
N ALA A 158 -8.35 10.70 -13.44
CA ALA A 158 -9.59 11.12 -12.79
C ALA A 158 -9.31 12.13 -11.68
N VAL A 159 -8.31 11.89 -10.83
CA VAL A 159 -7.86 12.86 -9.82
C VAL A 159 -7.41 14.16 -10.49
N ALA A 160 -6.55 14.08 -11.51
CA ALA A 160 -6.06 15.27 -12.20
C ALA A 160 -7.21 16.11 -12.75
N THR A 161 -8.18 15.47 -13.40
CA THR A 161 -9.38 16.13 -13.94
C THR A 161 -10.26 16.72 -12.83
N MET A 162 -10.43 16.02 -11.70
CA MET A 162 -11.24 16.46 -10.57
C MET A 162 -10.74 17.79 -9.99
N VAL A 163 -9.42 17.92 -9.80
CA VAL A 163 -8.81 19.12 -9.21
C VAL A 163 -8.23 20.09 -10.23
N ASN A 164 -8.30 19.76 -11.52
CA ASN A 164 -7.72 20.53 -12.62
C ASN A 164 -6.19 20.75 -12.49
N GLU A 165 -5.49 19.74 -11.99
CA GLU A 165 -4.03 19.75 -11.86
C GLU A 165 -3.50 18.32 -11.83
N SER A 166 -2.49 18.02 -12.65
CA SER A 166 -1.82 16.72 -12.58
C SER A 166 -0.96 16.60 -11.31
N PRO A 167 -1.03 15.47 -10.57
CA PRO A 167 -0.17 15.23 -9.41
C PRO A 167 1.31 15.32 -9.79
N SER A 168 2.09 16.05 -9.00
CA SER A 168 3.55 16.13 -9.10
C SER A 168 4.26 15.08 -8.25
N ILE A 169 3.56 14.47 -7.30
CA ILE A 169 4.03 13.35 -6.48
C ILE A 169 2.98 12.24 -6.54
N VAL A 170 3.40 11.01 -6.81
CA VAL A 170 2.54 9.82 -6.74
C VAL A 170 3.09 8.89 -5.66
N MET A 171 2.30 8.66 -4.62
CA MET A 171 2.70 7.81 -3.51
C MET A 171 2.15 6.39 -3.65
N SER A 172 3.01 5.41 -3.35
CA SER A 172 2.67 3.99 -3.31
C SER A 172 3.34 3.30 -2.13
N TYR A 173 2.85 2.12 -1.79
CA TYR A 173 3.39 1.29 -0.73
C TYR A 173 4.05 0.05 -1.31
N LYS A 174 5.09 -0.44 -0.64
CA LYS A 174 5.76 -1.73 -0.90
C LYS A 174 6.18 -2.33 0.44
N ASP A 175 5.96 -3.63 0.60
CA ASP A 175 6.43 -4.39 1.74
C ASP A 175 7.78 -5.08 1.44
N PHE A 176 8.34 -5.79 2.43
CA PHE A 176 9.64 -6.46 2.32
C PHE A 176 9.61 -7.78 1.53
N SER A 177 8.51 -8.11 0.84
CA SER A 177 8.47 -9.23 -0.11
C SER A 177 8.64 -8.79 -1.57
N GLN A 178 8.45 -7.50 -1.84
CA GLN A 178 8.37 -6.98 -3.20
C GLN A 178 9.73 -6.50 -3.69
N ALA A 179 10.02 -6.70 -4.97
CA ALA A 179 11.18 -6.10 -5.63
C ALA A 179 11.01 -4.59 -5.82
N ALA A 180 12.11 -3.86 -6.05
CA ALA A 180 12.06 -2.45 -6.40
C ALA A 180 11.13 -2.24 -7.61
N PRO A 181 10.12 -1.36 -7.53
CA PRO A 181 9.02 -1.38 -8.47
C PRO A 181 9.32 -0.55 -9.72
N ILE A 182 10.27 -1.00 -10.55
CA ILE A 182 10.73 -0.24 -11.73
C ILE A 182 9.60 0.08 -12.71
N ALA A 183 8.61 -0.80 -12.85
CA ALA A 183 7.44 -0.54 -13.69
C ALA A 183 6.60 0.64 -13.15
N ASP A 184 6.34 0.67 -11.84
CA ASP A 184 5.63 1.77 -11.16
C ASP A 184 6.39 3.09 -11.34
N LEU A 185 7.71 3.05 -11.14
CA LEU A 185 8.59 4.21 -11.29
C LEU A 185 8.56 4.76 -12.72
N ASN A 186 8.60 3.89 -13.73
CA ASN A 186 8.49 4.31 -15.13
C ASN A 186 7.11 4.93 -15.45
N ALA A 187 6.02 4.39 -14.89
CA ALA A 187 4.68 4.92 -15.11
C ALA A 187 4.50 6.32 -14.49
N VAL A 188 5.09 6.55 -13.32
CA VAL A 188 5.07 7.87 -12.66
C VAL A 188 5.98 8.87 -13.37
N ASP A 189 7.18 8.46 -13.77
CA ASP A 189 8.10 9.30 -14.54
C ASP A 189 7.54 9.68 -15.91
N ALA A 190 6.80 8.79 -16.58
CA ALA A 190 6.11 9.09 -17.84
C ALA A 190 5.04 10.19 -17.70
N ARG A 191 4.54 10.43 -16.47
CA ARG A 191 3.64 11.55 -16.13
C ARG A 191 4.41 12.82 -15.74
N GLY A 192 5.74 12.74 -15.70
CA GLY A 192 6.63 13.76 -15.17
C GLY A 192 6.50 13.98 -13.66
N ALA A 193 5.92 13.04 -12.92
CA ALA A 193 5.76 13.13 -11.47
C ALA A 193 6.95 12.45 -10.76
N MET A 194 7.11 12.74 -9.46
CA MET A 194 8.05 12.05 -8.59
C MET A 194 7.35 10.88 -7.87
N SER A 195 7.98 9.71 -7.83
CA SER A 195 7.51 8.61 -6.99
C SER A 195 7.92 8.81 -5.54
N LEU A 196 6.95 8.69 -4.63
CA LEU A 196 7.16 8.50 -3.19
C LEU A 196 6.83 7.06 -2.83
N ILE A 197 7.85 6.23 -2.62
CA ILE A 197 7.66 4.84 -2.20
C ILE A 197 7.70 4.78 -0.67
N THR A 198 6.57 4.47 -0.06
CA THR A 198 6.50 4.03 1.34
C THR A 198 6.97 2.58 1.41
N TRP A 199 8.12 2.35 2.03
CA TRP A 199 8.74 1.02 2.10
C TRP A 199 8.65 0.47 3.51
N GLU A 200 7.83 -0.56 3.66
CA GLU A 200 7.38 -1.05 4.95
C GLU A 200 8.10 -2.36 5.31
N PRO A 201 8.89 -2.39 6.40
CA PRO A 201 9.64 -3.58 6.82
C PRO A 201 8.74 -4.61 7.50
N TRP A 202 7.88 -5.25 6.74
CA TRP A 202 7.01 -6.35 7.15
C TRP A 202 6.49 -7.11 5.92
N LEU A 203 5.64 -8.11 6.14
CA LEU A 203 4.83 -8.74 5.10
C LEU A 203 3.37 -8.32 5.25
N TRP A 204 2.76 -7.84 4.18
CA TRP A 204 1.32 -7.58 4.14
C TRP A 204 0.51 -8.87 4.34
N SER A 205 1.02 -10.00 3.86
CA SER A 205 0.42 -11.32 4.06
C SER A 205 0.73 -11.95 5.43
N GLY A 206 1.45 -11.23 6.29
CA GLY A 206 1.85 -11.70 7.61
C GLY A 206 0.78 -11.53 8.69
N ASN A 207 1.16 -11.75 9.94
CA ASN A 207 0.27 -11.70 11.10
C ASN A 207 0.08 -10.27 11.64
N GLY A 208 -0.35 -9.34 10.76
CA GLY A 208 -0.55 -7.95 11.14
C GLY A 208 0.70 -7.32 11.76
N ALA A 209 0.56 -6.56 12.85
CA ALA A 209 1.67 -5.91 13.53
C ALA A 209 2.58 -6.88 14.33
N ASN A 210 2.21 -8.15 14.50
CA ASN A 210 3.02 -9.13 15.23
C ASN A 210 3.90 -9.92 14.26
N GLN A 211 5.08 -9.35 13.93
CA GLN A 211 6.02 -9.91 12.96
C GLN A 211 7.47 -9.77 13.45
N PRO A 212 7.88 -10.50 14.51
CA PRO A 212 9.23 -10.41 15.09
C PRO A 212 10.37 -10.84 14.14
N ALA A 213 10.05 -11.55 13.06
CA ALA A 213 11.03 -11.82 12.01
C ALA A 213 11.53 -10.54 11.31
N TYR A 214 10.76 -9.45 11.39
CA TYR A 214 11.05 -8.14 10.82
C TYR A 214 11.36 -7.08 11.90
N ALA A 215 11.72 -7.52 13.11
CA ALA A 215 12.16 -6.62 14.17
C ALA A 215 13.37 -5.79 13.71
N LEU A 216 13.48 -4.58 14.25
CA LEU A 216 14.46 -3.57 13.85
C LEU A 216 15.91 -4.01 14.12
N ASP A 217 16.13 -4.80 15.18
CA ASP A 217 17.41 -5.39 15.52
C ASP A 217 17.88 -6.42 14.47
N ARG A 218 16.96 -7.21 13.90
CA ARG A 218 17.22 -8.15 12.78
C ARG A 218 17.62 -7.40 11.50
N ILE A 219 16.95 -6.28 11.23
CA ILE A 219 17.31 -5.39 10.11
C ILE A 219 18.71 -4.84 10.32
N THR A 220 18.99 -4.29 11.51
CA THR A 220 20.31 -3.74 11.87
C THR A 220 21.41 -4.79 11.86
N ALA A 221 21.10 -6.04 12.23
CA ALA A 221 22.04 -7.16 12.17
C ALA A 221 22.38 -7.60 10.73
N GLY A 222 21.68 -7.06 9.73
CA GLY A 222 21.94 -7.31 8.32
C GLY A 222 21.23 -8.55 7.75
N ASP A 223 20.22 -9.09 8.43
CA ASP A 223 19.47 -10.26 7.94
C ASP A 223 18.77 -10.00 6.60
N PHE A 224 18.47 -8.72 6.32
CA PHE A 224 17.79 -8.26 5.11
C PHE A 224 18.72 -7.62 4.07
N ASP A 225 20.03 -7.59 4.33
CA ASP A 225 21.01 -6.88 3.51
C ASP A 225 21.02 -7.29 2.05
N THR A 226 20.88 -8.59 1.78
CA THR A 226 20.86 -9.11 0.41
C THR A 226 19.68 -8.54 -0.36
N TYR A 227 18.50 -8.49 0.28
CA TYR A 227 17.29 -7.90 -0.29
C TYR A 227 17.42 -6.38 -0.47
N ILE A 228 17.93 -5.68 0.55
CA ILE A 228 18.12 -4.23 0.50
C ILE A 228 19.15 -3.84 -0.58
N ARG A 229 20.23 -4.61 -0.75
CA ARG A 229 21.20 -4.40 -1.85
C ARG A 229 20.55 -4.62 -3.22
N GLN A 230 19.69 -5.62 -3.38
CA GLN A 230 18.97 -5.81 -4.65
C GLN A 230 18.10 -4.60 -4.99
N TRP A 231 17.42 -4.03 -3.99
CA TRP A 231 16.68 -2.78 -4.14
C TRP A 231 17.60 -1.62 -4.54
N GLY A 232 18.68 -1.39 -3.79
CA GLY A 232 19.63 -0.33 -4.08
C GLY A 232 20.21 -0.44 -5.50
N THR A 233 20.67 -1.63 -5.91
CA THR A 233 21.19 -1.86 -7.27
C THR A 233 20.13 -1.59 -8.35
N ALA A 234 18.88 -1.99 -8.13
CA ALA A 234 17.81 -1.73 -9.09
C ALA A 234 17.50 -0.23 -9.22
N LEU A 235 17.46 0.51 -8.10
CA LEU A 235 17.26 1.96 -8.10
C LEU A 235 18.44 2.71 -8.72
N ALA A 236 19.68 2.30 -8.43
CA ALA A 236 20.88 2.86 -9.04
C ALA A 236 20.88 2.66 -10.56
N SER A 237 20.51 1.47 -11.03
CA SER A 237 20.40 1.15 -12.46
C SER A 237 19.29 1.93 -13.16
N TRP A 238 18.17 2.19 -12.47
CA TRP A 238 17.09 3.03 -12.99
C TRP A 238 17.53 4.50 -13.14
N GLY A 239 18.36 5.01 -12.22
CA GLY A 239 19.16 6.23 -12.39
C GLY A 239 18.39 7.55 -12.37
N LYS A 240 17.08 7.54 -12.14
CA LYS A 240 16.23 8.75 -12.04
C LYS A 240 15.88 9.07 -10.58
N PRO A 241 15.52 10.32 -10.25
CA PRO A 241 15.12 10.69 -8.89
C PRO A 241 13.93 9.87 -8.38
N VAL A 242 14.02 9.38 -7.14
CA VAL A 242 12.93 8.70 -6.42
C VAL A 242 12.97 9.08 -4.95
N MET A 243 11.82 9.27 -4.32
CA MET A 243 11.71 9.44 -2.88
C MET A 243 11.43 8.09 -2.22
N LEU A 244 12.24 7.71 -1.23
CA LEU A 244 12.09 6.47 -0.46
C LEU A 244 11.77 6.82 1.00
N ARG A 245 10.62 6.33 1.47
CA ARG A 245 10.04 6.62 2.79
C ARG A 245 9.97 5.32 3.58
N PHE A 246 11.12 4.93 4.12
CA PHE A 246 11.28 3.68 4.86
C PHE A 246 10.61 3.77 6.25
N ALA A 247 9.85 2.74 6.64
CA ALA A 247 9.35 2.58 8.01
C ALA A 247 8.69 3.85 8.60
N HIS A 248 7.69 4.38 7.88
CA HIS A 248 6.93 5.59 8.24
C HIS A 248 6.13 5.45 9.56
N GLU A 249 5.68 6.58 10.10
CA GLU A 249 4.83 6.67 11.32
C GLU A 249 5.40 5.91 12.52
N MET A 250 6.72 5.84 12.61
CA MET A 250 7.46 5.09 13.62
C MET A 250 7.21 5.57 15.06
N ASN A 251 6.69 6.78 15.23
CA ASN A 251 6.27 7.34 16.52
C ASN A 251 4.89 6.86 16.99
N GLY A 252 4.16 6.12 16.14
CA GLY A 252 2.93 5.43 16.47
C GLY A 252 3.15 4.09 17.18
N ASN A 253 2.08 3.30 17.31
CA ASN A 253 2.12 1.96 17.93
C ASN A 253 1.43 0.86 17.10
N TRP A 254 1.00 1.18 15.88
CA TRP A 254 0.23 0.27 15.02
C TRP A 254 1.10 -0.55 14.05
N TYR A 255 2.37 -0.18 13.87
CA TYR A 255 3.28 -0.86 12.95
C TYR A 255 4.31 -1.75 13.64
N PRO A 256 4.72 -2.84 12.98
CA PRO A 256 5.67 -3.81 13.56
C PRO A 256 7.08 -3.24 13.80
N TRP A 257 7.39 -2.09 13.20
CA TRP A 257 8.66 -1.37 13.35
C TRP A 257 8.58 -0.21 14.35
N ALA A 258 7.50 -0.05 15.11
CA ALA A 258 7.49 0.86 16.25
C ALA A 258 8.43 0.33 17.35
N GLU A 259 9.11 1.22 18.09
CA GLU A 259 10.10 0.87 19.14
C GLU A 259 9.50 0.17 20.39
N ALA A 260 8.20 -0.14 20.40
CA ALA A 260 7.54 -0.93 21.44
C ALA A 260 6.86 -2.20 20.88
N ALA A 261 6.99 -2.45 19.57
CA ALA A 261 6.45 -3.63 18.92
C ALA A 261 7.54 -4.71 18.76
N ASN A 262 7.15 -5.98 18.77
CA ASN A 262 8.01 -7.10 18.35
C ASN A 262 9.37 -7.24 19.06
N GLY A 263 9.53 -6.67 20.26
CA GLY A 263 10.80 -6.67 21.00
C GLY A 263 11.77 -5.56 20.61
N ASN A 264 11.37 -4.67 19.69
CA ASN A 264 12.11 -3.43 19.42
C ASN A 264 12.22 -2.62 20.72
N GLY A 265 13.36 -1.93 20.88
CA GLY A 265 13.63 -1.02 21.97
C GLY A 265 13.92 0.40 21.48
N ALA A 266 14.08 1.31 22.44
CA ALA A 266 14.43 2.70 22.16
C ALA A 266 15.79 2.81 21.46
N GLY A 267 15.84 3.49 20.32
CA GLY A 267 17.02 3.67 19.48
C GLY A 267 17.16 2.65 18.35
N ASP A 268 16.42 1.53 18.38
CA ASP A 268 16.49 0.51 17.33
C ASP A 268 15.98 1.06 15.99
N TYR A 269 15.03 1.99 16.01
CA TYR A 269 14.52 2.60 14.78
C TYR A 269 15.63 3.38 14.08
N VAL A 270 16.37 4.19 14.84
CA VAL A 270 17.48 5.00 14.33
C VAL A 270 18.59 4.09 13.80
N ALA A 271 18.90 3.00 14.51
CA ALA A 271 19.91 2.04 14.08
C ALA A 271 19.52 1.36 12.75
N ALA A 272 18.28 0.88 12.64
CA ALA A 272 17.78 0.23 11.44
C ALA A 272 17.69 1.20 10.25
N TRP A 273 17.22 2.44 10.47
CA TRP A 273 17.18 3.46 9.42
C TRP A 273 18.57 3.71 8.83
N ARG A 274 19.56 3.96 9.69
CA ARG A 274 20.93 4.24 9.25
C ARG A 274 21.52 3.05 8.51
N HIS A 275 21.28 1.84 9.01
CA HIS A 275 21.74 0.61 8.36
C HIS A 275 21.14 0.45 6.96
N VAL A 276 19.81 0.55 6.81
CA VAL A 276 19.14 0.46 5.50
C VAL A 276 19.64 1.54 4.54
N HIS A 277 19.81 2.76 5.02
CA HIS A 277 20.41 3.85 4.25
C HIS A 277 21.80 3.50 3.73
N ASP A 278 22.70 3.06 4.62
CA ASP A 278 24.08 2.76 4.27
C ASP A 278 24.20 1.57 3.30
N VAL A 279 23.35 0.55 3.47
CA VAL A 279 23.30 -0.59 2.55
C VAL A 279 22.85 -0.14 1.15
N VAL A 280 21.79 0.67 1.03
CA VAL A 280 21.34 1.20 -0.27
C VAL A 280 22.41 2.13 -0.86
N ALA A 281 22.98 3.04 -0.07
CA ALA A 281 24.03 3.95 -0.53
C ALA A 281 25.28 3.20 -1.05
N SER A 282 25.64 2.07 -0.43
CA SER A 282 26.77 1.22 -0.86
C SER A 282 26.61 0.65 -2.27
N THR A 283 25.39 0.61 -2.81
CA THR A 283 25.12 0.13 -4.18
C THR A 283 25.34 1.19 -5.25
N GLY A 284 25.64 2.43 -4.87
CA GLY A 284 25.78 3.58 -5.78
C GLY A 284 24.45 4.26 -6.13
N ALA A 285 23.36 3.97 -5.40
CA ALA A 285 22.03 4.55 -5.60
C ALA A 285 21.94 6.02 -5.12
N THR A 286 22.73 6.91 -5.71
CA THR A 286 22.76 8.35 -5.36
C THR A 286 21.54 9.14 -5.83
N ASN A 287 20.62 8.48 -6.54
CA ASN A 287 19.37 9.04 -7.05
C ASN A 287 18.19 8.90 -6.08
N VAL A 288 18.39 8.26 -4.92
CA VAL A 288 17.38 8.08 -3.88
C VAL A 288 17.38 9.28 -2.94
N GLN A 289 16.21 9.88 -2.73
CA GLN A 289 15.96 10.88 -1.69
C GLN A 289 15.29 10.21 -0.47
N TRP A 290 15.92 10.32 0.70
CA TRP A 290 15.43 9.72 1.93
C TRP A 290 14.40 10.61 2.63
N VAL A 291 13.18 10.10 2.77
CA VAL A 291 12.04 10.83 3.35
C VAL A 291 11.72 10.29 4.75
N TRP A 292 12.10 11.02 5.80
CA TRP A 292 11.78 10.65 7.18
C TRP A 292 10.42 11.21 7.60
N ALA A 293 9.44 10.32 7.82
CA ALA A 293 8.02 10.66 7.90
C ALA A 293 7.32 10.10 9.15
N PRO A 294 7.41 10.76 10.30
CA PRO A 294 6.56 10.46 11.45
C PRO A 294 5.08 10.80 11.20
N ASN A 295 4.21 10.21 12.01
CA ASN A 295 2.85 10.72 12.20
C ASN A 295 2.93 12.04 12.98
N VAL A 296 1.95 12.94 12.78
CA VAL A 296 1.80 14.14 13.62
C VAL A 296 1.89 13.78 15.12
N PRO A 297 2.62 14.55 15.95
CA PRO A 297 2.71 14.27 17.37
C PRO A 297 1.32 14.22 18.03
N TYR A 298 1.15 13.27 18.94
CA TYR A 298 -0.06 13.14 19.74
C TYR A 298 0.29 12.63 21.14
N TRP A 299 -0.67 12.76 22.06
CA TRP A 299 -0.49 12.29 23.44
C TRP A 299 -0.17 10.78 23.49
N GLY A 300 1.02 10.44 23.98
CA GLY A 300 1.49 9.05 24.07
C GLY A 300 2.26 8.55 22.85
N SER A 301 2.45 9.38 21.82
CA SER A 301 3.40 9.06 20.73
C SER A 301 4.85 9.08 21.22
N THR A 302 5.71 8.28 20.60
CA THR A 302 7.14 8.30 20.89
C THR A 302 7.74 9.66 20.49
N PRO A 303 8.52 10.32 21.35
CA PRO A 303 9.13 11.61 21.02
C PRO A 303 10.01 11.54 19.76
N LEU A 304 9.78 12.46 18.83
CA LEU A 304 10.50 12.53 17.56
C LEU A 304 12.03 12.68 17.70
N THR A 305 12.50 13.28 18.80
CA THR A 305 13.92 13.43 19.11
C THR A 305 14.65 12.09 19.24
N GLY A 306 13.97 11.04 19.72
CA GLY A 306 14.55 9.70 19.84
C GLY A 306 14.57 8.92 18.51
N LEU A 307 13.80 9.36 17.52
CA LEU A 307 13.55 8.64 16.27
C LEU A 307 14.23 9.28 15.06
N TYR A 308 14.78 10.50 15.20
CA TYR A 308 15.43 11.21 14.11
C TYR A 308 16.84 10.63 13.84
N PRO A 309 17.10 10.09 12.63
CA PRO A 309 18.35 9.40 12.33
C PRO A 309 19.54 10.35 12.08
N GLY A 310 19.30 11.66 12.04
CA GLY A 310 20.32 12.69 11.85
C GLY A 310 20.39 13.22 10.42
N ALA A 311 20.91 14.44 10.28
CA ALA A 311 20.85 15.22 9.03
C ALA A 311 21.58 14.59 7.83
N GLY A 312 22.54 13.69 8.08
CA GLY A 312 23.27 12.96 7.03
C GLY A 312 22.53 11.75 6.45
N TYR A 313 21.39 11.38 7.04
CA TYR A 313 20.59 10.20 6.67
C TYR A 313 19.20 10.56 6.13
N VAL A 314 18.91 11.85 5.95
CA VAL A 314 17.59 12.37 5.60
C VAL A 314 17.73 13.52 4.61
N ASP A 315 17.04 13.44 3.49
CA ASP A 315 16.98 14.51 2.48
C ASP A 315 15.75 15.39 2.66
N VAL A 316 14.63 14.76 3.02
CA VAL A 316 13.32 15.40 3.21
C VAL A 316 12.72 14.93 4.52
N VAL A 317 12.16 15.85 5.30
CA VAL A 317 11.34 15.50 6.48
C VAL A 317 9.87 15.59 6.12
N ALA A 318 9.03 14.79 6.74
CA ALA A 318 7.62 14.74 6.40
C ALA A 318 6.72 14.49 7.61
N LEU A 319 5.42 14.71 7.42
CA LEU A 319 4.38 14.34 8.37
C LEU A 319 3.25 13.61 7.67
N ASP A 320 2.74 12.59 8.35
CA ASP A 320 1.43 12.03 8.07
C ASP A 320 0.42 12.55 9.09
N GLY A 321 -0.77 12.93 8.63
CA GLY A 321 -1.79 13.45 9.53
C GLY A 321 -3.16 13.52 8.88
N TYR A 322 -4.17 13.10 9.63
CA TYR A 322 -5.55 13.00 9.15
C TYR A 322 -6.50 13.75 10.06
N ASN A 323 -7.42 14.52 9.48
CA ASN A 323 -8.58 15.01 10.22
C ASN A 323 -9.65 13.92 10.26
N TRP A 324 -9.63 13.11 11.32
CA TRP A 324 -10.61 12.05 11.57
C TRP A 324 -12.01 12.56 11.88
N GLY A 325 -12.17 13.86 12.17
CA GLY A 325 -13.49 14.40 12.47
C GLY A 325 -14.14 13.71 13.66
N THR A 326 -15.45 13.55 13.65
CA THR A 326 -16.18 12.75 14.65
C THR A 326 -16.49 11.33 14.14
N SER A 327 -15.64 10.77 13.28
CA SER A 327 -15.87 9.45 12.68
C SER A 327 -15.52 8.29 13.61
N GLN A 328 -14.67 8.53 14.61
CA GLN A 328 -14.26 7.56 15.61
C GLN A 328 -14.63 8.05 17.01
N SER A 329 -14.82 7.13 17.95
CA SER A 329 -15.14 7.48 19.35
C SER A 329 -14.03 8.27 20.06
N TRP A 330 -12.78 8.12 19.60
CA TRP A 330 -11.59 8.78 20.12
C TRP A 330 -11.21 10.04 19.34
N SER A 331 -11.90 10.37 18.24
CA SER A 331 -11.51 11.46 17.36
C SER A 331 -12.41 12.69 17.52
N SER A 332 -11.87 13.86 17.14
CA SER A 332 -12.63 15.09 17.02
C SER A 332 -12.20 15.90 15.79
N TRP A 333 -13.06 16.82 15.36
CA TRP A 333 -12.75 17.71 14.24
C TRP A 333 -11.55 18.59 14.56
N THR A 334 -10.52 18.51 13.72
CA THR A 334 -9.24 19.20 13.93
C THR A 334 -8.88 20.03 12.70
N SER A 335 -8.61 21.32 12.89
CA SER A 335 -8.17 22.20 11.80
C SER A 335 -6.75 21.84 11.33
N PRO A 336 -6.35 22.17 10.09
CA PRO A 336 -5.00 21.88 9.60
C PRO A 336 -3.87 22.48 10.44
N SER A 337 -4.05 23.72 10.93
CA SER A 337 -3.04 24.38 11.77
C SER A 337 -2.87 23.69 13.13
N ALA A 338 -3.95 23.22 13.72
CA ALA A 338 -3.90 22.44 14.97
C ALA A 338 -3.33 21.04 14.73
N LEU A 339 -3.64 20.43 13.58
CA LEU A 339 -3.17 19.09 13.21
C LEU A 339 -1.65 19.06 12.98
N PHE A 340 -1.13 20.02 12.21
CA PHE A 340 0.26 19.98 11.75
C PHE A 340 1.21 20.91 12.51
N GLY A 341 0.70 21.91 13.23
CA GLY A 341 1.53 22.98 13.81
C GLY A 341 2.64 22.49 14.73
N GLU A 342 2.32 21.59 15.65
CA GLU A 342 3.32 21.00 16.57
C GLU A 342 4.36 20.17 15.81
N GLY A 343 3.91 19.31 14.89
CA GLY A 343 4.79 18.48 14.07
C GLY A 343 5.75 19.33 13.23
N LEU A 344 5.25 20.36 12.55
CA LEU A 344 6.08 21.24 11.72
C LEU A 344 7.13 21.97 12.57
N ALA A 345 6.77 22.44 13.77
CA ALA A 345 7.73 23.05 14.68
C ALA A 345 8.82 22.05 15.13
N ALA A 346 8.43 20.81 15.44
CA ALA A 346 9.37 19.75 15.81
C ALA A 346 10.33 19.41 14.65
N LEU A 347 9.82 19.27 13.42
CA LEU A 347 10.64 19.01 12.24
C LEU A 347 11.67 20.11 12.00
N ARG A 348 11.28 21.39 12.11
CA ARG A 348 12.18 22.54 11.93
C ARG A 348 13.29 22.59 12.98
N SER A 349 12.99 22.17 14.20
CA SER A 349 13.96 22.08 15.29
C SER A 349 14.96 20.94 15.07
N LEU A 350 14.48 19.76 14.67
CA LEU A 350 15.29 18.56 14.49
C LEU A 350 16.14 18.59 13.21
N ALA A 351 15.58 19.14 12.14
CA ALA A 351 16.14 19.07 10.79
C ALA A 351 16.16 20.45 10.11
N PRO A 352 16.85 21.45 10.69
CA PRO A 352 16.83 22.82 10.18
C PRO A 352 17.28 22.89 8.73
N GLY A 353 16.53 23.61 7.91
CA GLY A 353 16.83 23.83 6.48
C GLY A 353 16.46 22.68 5.55
N LYS A 354 15.96 21.54 6.06
CA LYS A 354 15.40 20.48 5.21
C LYS A 354 14.02 20.91 4.69
N GLN A 355 13.71 20.51 3.47
CA GLN A 355 12.36 20.66 2.92
C GLN A 355 11.38 19.76 3.67
N ILE A 356 10.16 20.25 3.81
CA ILE A 356 9.05 19.52 4.43
C ILE A 356 8.05 19.10 3.35
N ILE A 357 7.53 17.88 3.42
CA ILE A 357 6.31 17.48 2.73
C ILE A 357 5.29 16.94 3.72
N ILE A 358 4.00 17.14 3.47
CA ILE A 358 2.98 16.34 4.14
C ILE A 358 2.83 15.05 3.33
N SER A 359 3.50 13.97 3.76
CA SER A 359 3.61 12.74 2.97
C SER A 359 2.30 11.99 2.86
N GLU A 360 1.37 12.19 3.81
CA GLU A 360 0.01 11.71 3.74
C GLU A 360 -0.96 12.62 4.49
N THR A 361 -2.08 12.97 3.86
CA THR A 361 -3.18 13.60 4.55
C THR A 361 -4.52 13.42 3.86
N ALA A 362 -5.58 13.49 4.65
CA ALA A 362 -6.97 13.68 4.20
C ALA A 362 -7.84 14.15 5.37
N SER A 363 -9.10 14.46 5.06
CA SER A 363 -10.13 14.78 6.06
C SER A 363 -11.36 13.92 5.87
N ALA A 364 -11.99 13.55 6.98
CA ALA A 364 -13.32 12.96 7.01
C ALA A 364 -14.37 14.05 6.71
N GLU A 365 -15.58 13.63 6.35
CA GLU A 365 -16.75 14.52 6.26
C GLU A 365 -17.43 14.74 7.62
N ALA A 366 -17.32 13.78 8.54
CA ALA A 366 -18.01 13.83 9.83
C ALA A 366 -17.39 14.86 10.77
N GLY A 367 -18.22 15.67 11.45
CA GLY A 367 -17.79 16.57 12.53
C GLY A 367 -17.50 18.02 12.12
N GLY A 368 -17.60 18.35 10.83
CA GLY A 368 -17.37 19.70 10.31
C GLY A 368 -17.53 19.79 8.79
N SER A 369 -16.93 20.81 8.18
CA SER A 369 -16.98 21.04 6.72
C SER A 369 -15.67 20.61 6.07
N LYS A 370 -15.64 19.46 5.40
CA LYS A 370 -14.45 18.99 4.66
C LYS A 370 -14.06 19.98 3.56
N ALA A 371 -15.04 20.61 2.92
CA ALA A 371 -14.79 21.65 1.93
C ALA A 371 -14.00 22.83 2.53
N THR A 372 -14.40 23.33 3.71
CA THR A 372 -13.67 24.39 4.41
C THR A 372 -12.29 23.91 4.82
N TRP A 373 -12.18 22.68 5.35
CA TRP A 373 -10.91 22.09 5.74
C TRP A 373 -9.92 21.97 4.57
N ASN A 374 -10.38 21.59 3.38
CA ASN A 374 -9.54 21.52 2.17
C ASN A 374 -8.96 22.91 1.80
N THR A 375 -9.79 23.95 1.86
CA THR A 375 -9.36 25.33 1.63
C THR A 375 -8.34 25.78 2.66
N ASP A 376 -8.61 25.49 3.94
CA ASP A 376 -7.74 25.85 5.06
C ASP A 376 -6.41 25.10 5.00
N LEU A 377 -6.41 23.83 4.57
CA LEU A 377 -5.20 23.01 4.45
C LEU A 377 -4.25 23.63 3.45
N VAL A 378 -4.73 23.86 2.22
CA VAL A 378 -3.87 24.40 1.15
C VAL A 378 -3.36 25.79 1.53
N SER A 379 -4.23 26.64 2.10
CA SER A 379 -3.84 27.99 2.55
C SER A 379 -2.78 27.94 3.66
N TYR A 380 -2.98 27.07 4.66
CA TYR A 380 -2.06 26.92 5.77
C TYR A 380 -0.69 26.41 5.32
N LEU A 381 -0.66 25.37 4.48
CA LEU A 381 0.58 24.80 3.97
C LEU A 381 1.30 25.75 3.01
N ALA A 382 0.58 26.47 2.14
CA ALA A 382 1.18 27.43 1.21
C ALA A 382 1.81 28.62 1.95
N ALA A 383 1.31 28.97 3.14
CA ALA A 383 1.91 30.00 3.99
C ALA A 383 3.23 29.55 4.66
N GLN A 384 3.63 28.28 4.56
CA GLN A 384 4.89 27.77 5.09
C GLN A 384 5.92 27.66 3.96
N SER A 385 6.96 28.51 3.98
CA SER A 385 7.95 28.57 2.88
C SER A 385 8.80 27.31 2.71
N ASP A 386 8.91 26.49 3.76
CA ASP A 386 9.66 25.24 3.79
C ASP A 386 8.79 24.00 3.49
N VAL A 387 7.46 24.14 3.41
CA VAL A 387 6.57 23.06 2.99
C VAL A 387 6.41 23.09 1.47
N THR A 388 6.97 22.07 0.82
CA THR A 388 7.09 22.03 -0.65
C THR A 388 6.12 21.05 -1.32
N GLY A 389 5.27 20.39 -0.56
CA GLY A 389 4.22 19.55 -1.12
C GLY A 389 3.38 18.85 -0.09
N PHE A 390 2.23 18.37 -0.54
CA PHE A 390 1.38 17.47 0.22
C PHE A 390 0.83 16.37 -0.68
N VAL A 391 0.64 15.18 -0.12
CA VAL A 391 0.06 14.04 -0.83
C VAL A 391 -1.30 13.73 -0.24
N TRP A 392 -2.34 13.85 -1.07
CA TRP A 392 -3.69 13.48 -0.66
C TRP A 392 -3.86 11.95 -0.68
N PHE A 393 -4.32 11.37 0.42
CA PHE A 393 -4.66 9.96 0.50
C PHE A 393 -6.07 9.73 -0.08
N HIS A 394 -6.16 9.48 -1.40
CA HIS A 394 -7.42 9.34 -2.13
C HIS A 394 -7.98 7.91 -2.05
N HIS A 395 -8.35 7.49 -0.84
CA HIS A 395 -8.85 6.13 -0.59
C HIS A 395 -10.20 6.14 0.13
N ASN A 396 -11.03 5.12 -0.11
CA ASN A 396 -12.19 4.84 0.74
C ASN A 396 -11.80 3.67 1.65
N LYS A 397 -11.45 3.94 2.91
CA LYS A 397 -10.81 2.98 3.80
C LYS A 397 -11.49 3.00 5.18
N GLU A 398 -10.81 3.45 6.24
CA GLU A 398 -11.40 3.55 7.58
C GLU A 398 -12.61 4.49 7.56
N VAL A 399 -12.50 5.55 6.76
CA VAL A 399 -13.60 6.41 6.33
C VAL A 399 -13.37 6.83 4.87
N ASP A 400 -14.31 7.58 4.30
CA ASP A 400 -14.17 8.10 2.93
C ASP A 400 -13.21 9.31 2.88
N TRP A 401 -11.92 9.04 2.71
CA TRP A 401 -10.87 10.04 2.58
C TRP A 401 -10.83 10.72 1.22
N ARG A 402 -11.55 10.19 0.22
CA ARG A 402 -11.46 10.66 -1.17
C ARG A 402 -11.81 12.13 -1.31
N ILE A 403 -11.17 12.78 -2.27
CA ILE A 403 -11.42 14.17 -2.65
C ILE A 403 -12.90 14.36 -3.02
N ASN A 404 -13.48 13.37 -3.71
CA ASN A 404 -14.85 13.35 -4.18
C ASN A 404 -15.82 12.62 -3.25
N SER A 405 -15.53 12.54 -1.95
CA SER A 405 -16.52 12.14 -0.93
C SER A 405 -17.77 13.03 -0.96
N SER A 406 -17.62 14.29 -1.41
CA SER A 406 -18.72 15.22 -1.70
C SER A 406 -18.36 16.18 -2.83
N THR A 407 -19.37 16.70 -3.53
CA THR A 407 -19.20 17.73 -4.58
C THR A 407 -18.55 19.01 -4.03
N SER A 408 -18.86 19.38 -2.78
CA SER A 408 -18.28 20.55 -2.11
C SER A 408 -16.80 20.33 -1.78
N SER A 409 -16.41 19.14 -1.32
CA SER A 409 -15.00 18.78 -1.09
C SER A 409 -14.15 18.92 -2.37
N THR A 410 -14.61 18.35 -3.50
CA THR A 410 -13.91 18.46 -4.79
C THR A 410 -13.77 19.91 -5.24
N LYS A 411 -14.86 20.69 -5.21
CA LYS A 411 -14.86 22.09 -5.64
C LYS A 411 -13.91 22.94 -4.79
N ALA A 412 -13.90 22.72 -3.48
CA ALA A 412 -13.05 23.46 -2.57
C ALA A 412 -11.56 23.15 -2.79
N LEU A 413 -11.19 21.87 -2.89
CA LEU A 413 -9.79 21.51 -3.13
C LEU A 413 -9.30 22.03 -4.49
N LYS A 414 -10.11 21.91 -5.55
CA LYS A 414 -9.82 22.49 -6.86
C LYS A 414 -9.57 24.00 -6.78
N ALA A 415 -10.47 24.74 -6.13
CA ALA A 415 -10.36 26.19 -5.99
C ALA A 415 -9.13 26.59 -5.17
N ALA A 416 -8.89 25.90 -4.06
CA ALA A 416 -7.76 26.17 -3.17
C ALA A 416 -6.41 25.89 -3.86
N LEU A 417 -6.32 24.78 -4.60
CA LEU A 417 -5.14 24.48 -5.43
C LEU A 417 -4.91 25.59 -6.47
N SER A 418 -5.95 26.05 -7.17
CA SER A 418 -5.78 27.13 -8.15
C SER A 418 -5.39 28.48 -7.54
N ALA A 419 -5.71 28.73 -6.27
CA ALA A 419 -5.47 30.01 -5.60
C ALA A 419 -4.16 30.05 -4.78
N ARG A 420 -3.50 28.90 -4.59
CA ARG A 420 -2.25 28.87 -3.83
C ARG A 420 -1.18 29.64 -4.60
N ASN A 421 -0.53 30.59 -3.95
CA ASN A 421 0.41 31.56 -4.53
C ASN A 421 -0.19 32.67 -5.41
N SER A 422 -1.50 32.94 -5.33
CA SER A 422 -2.08 34.22 -5.75
C SER A 422 -1.92 35.32 -4.71
#